data_AF-A0AA41S869-F1
#
_entry.id   AF-A0AA41S869-F1
#
_cell.length_a   1.000
_cell.length_b   1.000
_cell.length_c   1.000
_cell.angle_alpha   90.00
_cell.angle_beta   90.00
_cell.angle_gamma   90.00
#
_symmetry.space_group_name_H-M   'P 1'
#
loop_
_entity.id
_entity.type
_entity.pdbx_description
1 polymer ?
#
loop_
_entity_poly.entity_id
_entity_poly.type
_entity_poly.pdbx_seq_one_letter_code
_entity_poly.pdbx_strand_id
1 'polypeptide(L)'
;MRNLSAPLHINAYFSEVIPLNSTQKRSFDVESIKTGDSGTSAFDTVTPPYGEALQVRMENVTTDSDESWYINLVPTEDSTLPPLINAFEVFIIGAKLVKGTNSND
;
A
#
# COMPACT_ATOMS: atom_id res chain seq x y z
N MET A 1 3.81 -27.77 9.12
CA MET A 1 3.77 -26.95 7.89
C MET A 1 4.83 -25.88 8.04
N ARG A 2 5.44 -25.40 6.95
CA ARG A 2 6.51 -24.40 7.03
C ARG A 2 5.82 -23.02 6.99
N ASN A 3 5.90 -22.26 8.07
CA ASN A 3 5.38 -20.88 8.08
C ASN A 3 6.21 -20.08 7.07
N LEU A 4 5.55 -19.62 6.02
CA LEU A 4 6.20 -18.83 4.98
C LEU A 4 6.02 -17.37 5.34
N SER A 5 7.07 -16.79 5.92
CA SER A 5 7.19 -15.34 6.11
C SER A 5 7.86 -14.74 4.88
N ALA A 6 7.22 -13.76 4.26
CA ALA A 6 7.74 -13.11 3.06
C ALA A 6 7.68 -11.57 3.20
N PRO A 7 8.80 -10.87 3.00
CA PRO A 7 8.77 -9.42 2.88
C PRO A 7 8.13 -9.01 1.55
N LEU A 8 7.26 -8.01 1.62
CA LEU A 8 6.56 -7.41 0.49
C LEU A 8 7.03 -5.97 0.27
N HIS A 9 7.15 -5.60 -1.00
CA HIS A 9 7.15 -4.21 -1.44
C HIS A 9 5.84 -3.93 -2.16
N ILE A 10 5.14 -2.87 -1.79
CA ILE A 10 3.84 -2.55 -2.37
C ILE A 10 3.83 -1.09 -2.84
N ASN A 11 3.35 -0.86 -4.05
CA ASN A 11 3.02 0.47 -4.54
C ASN A 11 1.52 0.56 -4.80
N ALA A 12 0.86 1.57 -4.23
CA ALA A 12 -0.51 1.94 -4.58
C ALA A 12 -0.49 3.28 -5.32
N TYR A 13 -1.37 3.42 -6.31
CA TYR A 13 -1.47 4.63 -7.13
C TYR A 13 -2.87 5.21 -7.09
N PHE A 14 -2.94 6.52 -6.90
CA PHE A 14 -4.16 7.26 -6.65
C PHE A 14 -4.25 8.47 -7.57
N SER A 15 -5.42 8.67 -8.18
CA SER A 15 -5.73 9.76 -9.08
C SER A 15 -7.23 10.02 -9.10
N GLU A 16 -7.63 11.29 -9.06
CA GLU A 16 -9.00 11.64 -9.43
C GLU A 16 -9.17 11.50 -10.95
N VAL A 17 -10.11 10.65 -11.35
CA VAL A 17 -10.44 10.43 -12.77
C VAL A 17 -11.33 11.52 -13.36
N ILE A 18 -11.90 12.37 -12.50
CA ILE A 18 -12.74 13.52 -12.85
C ILE A 18 -12.36 14.73 -11.98
N PRO A 19 -12.49 15.97 -12.48
CA PRO A 19 -12.31 17.15 -11.63
C PRO A 19 -13.38 17.20 -10.54
N LEU A 20 -12.98 17.42 -9.30
CA LEU A 20 -13.90 17.61 -8.18
C LEU A 20 -14.35 19.07 -8.10
N ASN A 21 -15.61 19.29 -7.72
CA ASN A 21 -16.10 20.63 -7.42
C ASN A 21 -15.74 21.07 -5.98
N SER A 22 -15.98 22.34 -5.64
CA SER A 22 -15.58 22.91 -4.34
C SER A 22 -16.25 22.30 -3.09
N THR A 23 -17.30 21.49 -3.26
CA THR A 23 -17.99 20.77 -2.17
C THR A 23 -17.55 19.30 -2.07
N GLN A 24 -16.76 18.84 -3.02
CA GLN A 24 -16.27 17.47 -3.12
C GLN A 24 -14.82 17.41 -2.67
N LYS A 25 -14.54 16.49 -1.75
CA LYS A 25 -13.20 16.17 -1.30
C LYS A 25 -13.09 14.66 -1.18
N ARG A 26 -12.00 14.11 -1.71
CA ARG A 26 -11.59 12.74 -1.41
C ARG A 26 -10.25 12.78 -0.70
N SER A 27 -10.26 12.34 0.55
CA SER A 27 -9.06 12.23 1.36
C SER A 27 -9.18 11.01 2.28
N PHE A 28 -8.13 10.23 2.38
CA PHE A 28 -8.14 9.00 3.18
C PHE A 28 -6.74 8.61 3.62
N ASP A 29 -6.66 7.98 4.79
CA ASP A 29 -5.44 7.38 5.30
C ASP A 29 -5.26 5.98 4.70
N VAL A 30 -4.02 5.67 4.31
CA VAL A 30 -3.60 4.34 3.88
C VAL A 30 -2.91 3.68 5.04
N GLU A 31 -3.46 2.56 5.48
CA GLU A 31 -2.98 1.84 6.65
C GLU A 31 -2.95 0.33 6.41
N SER A 32 -2.17 -0.40 7.22
CA SER A 32 -2.25 -1.86 7.29
C SER A 32 -2.64 -2.37 8.67
N ILE A 33 -3.39 -3.48 8.66
CA ILE A 33 -3.79 -4.23 9.85
C ILE A 33 -3.41 -5.70 9.68
N LYS A 34 -2.87 -6.29 10.74
CA LYS A 34 -2.60 -7.73 10.86
C LYS A 34 -3.67 -8.40 11.72
N THR A 35 -4.17 -9.56 11.29
CA THR A 35 -5.10 -10.34 12.11
C THR A 35 -4.40 -10.83 13.36
N GLY A 36 -4.96 -10.49 14.53
CA GLY A 36 -4.38 -10.87 15.82
C GLY A 36 -3.44 -9.81 16.42
N ASP A 37 -3.15 -8.73 15.67
CA ASP A 37 -2.47 -7.54 16.17
C ASP A 37 -3.50 -6.41 16.33
N SER A 38 -3.41 -5.65 17.41
CA SER A 38 -4.22 -4.43 17.59
C SER A 38 -3.53 -3.18 17.02
N GLY A 39 -2.32 -3.33 16.50
CA GLY A 39 -1.54 -2.26 15.90
C GLY A 39 -1.94 -1.98 14.46
N THR A 40 -2.20 -0.71 14.16
CA THR A 40 -2.37 -0.21 12.80
C THR A 40 -1.08 0.48 12.37
N SER A 41 -0.54 0.12 11.20
CA SER A 41 0.62 0.83 10.62
C SER A 41 0.14 1.80 9.56
N ALA A 42 0.22 3.10 9.86
CA ALA A 42 -0.09 4.17 8.91
C ALA A 42 1.05 4.34 7.91
N PHE A 43 0.71 4.51 6.63
CA PHE A 43 1.67 4.78 5.56
C PHE A 43 1.62 6.24 5.11
N ASP A 44 0.43 6.74 4.73
CA ASP A 44 0.27 8.10 4.23
C ASP A 44 -1.20 8.56 4.30
N THR A 45 -1.41 9.88 4.27
CA THR A 45 -2.73 10.50 4.04
C THR A 45 -2.81 10.96 2.60
N VAL A 46 -3.71 10.37 1.84
CA VAL A 46 -3.83 10.57 0.39
C VAL A 46 -4.96 11.54 0.08
N THR A 47 -4.63 12.61 -0.66
CA THR A 47 -5.60 13.39 -1.45
C THR A 47 -5.25 13.19 -2.92
N PRO A 48 -6.02 12.38 -3.70
CA PRO A 48 -5.63 12.06 -5.07
C PRO A 48 -5.62 13.32 -5.96
N PRO A 49 -4.56 13.56 -6.75
CA PRO A 49 -4.53 14.66 -7.70
C PRO A 49 -5.38 14.34 -8.93
N TYR A 50 -5.98 15.36 -9.56
CA TYR A 50 -6.69 15.21 -10.82
C TYR A 50 -5.71 15.14 -11.99
N GLY A 51 -5.83 14.11 -12.84
CA GLY A 51 -5.04 13.96 -14.05
C GLY A 51 -3.59 13.52 -13.84
N GLU A 52 -3.18 13.28 -12.60
CA GLU A 52 -1.85 12.79 -12.22
C GLU A 52 -1.96 11.58 -11.29
N ALA A 53 -0.91 10.77 -11.21
CA ALA A 53 -0.86 9.62 -10.30
C ALA A 53 0.03 9.94 -9.09
N LEU A 54 -0.58 9.95 -7.90
CA LEU A 54 0.14 9.94 -6.63
C LEU A 54 0.47 8.50 -6.24
N GLN A 55 1.74 8.22 -5.98
CA GLN A 55 2.21 6.91 -5.55
C GLN A 55 2.44 6.88 -4.04
N VAL A 56 1.84 5.91 -3.35
CA VAL A 56 2.17 5.55 -1.96
C VAL A 56 2.99 4.27 -1.98
N ARG A 57 4.19 4.33 -1.40
CA ARG A 57 5.08 3.16 -1.22
C ARG A 57 4.88 2.61 0.19
N MET A 58 4.54 1.33 0.28
CA MET A 58 4.40 0.63 1.55
C MET A 58 5.57 -0.36 1.66
N GLU A 59 6.55 0.04 2.47
CA GLU A 59 7.76 -0.74 2.74
C GLU A 59 7.65 -1.42 4.11
N ASN A 60 8.56 -2.38 4.38
CA ASN A 60 8.60 -3.14 5.64
C ASN A 60 7.32 -3.93 5.95
N VAL A 61 6.56 -4.29 4.92
CA VAL A 61 5.41 -5.18 5.05
C VAL A 61 5.91 -6.62 5.06
N THR A 62 5.58 -7.37 6.12
CA THR A 62 5.87 -8.81 6.21
C THR A 62 4.58 -9.56 6.40
N THR A 63 4.31 -10.53 5.52
CA THR A 63 3.15 -11.41 5.62
C THR A 63 3.58 -12.79 6.05
N ASP A 64 2.84 -13.39 6.98
CA ASP A 64 3.02 -14.76 7.42
C ASP A 64 1.86 -15.62 6.94
N SER A 65 2.15 -16.86 6.53
CA SER A 65 1.15 -17.77 5.94
C SER A 65 -0.08 -18.06 6.80
N ASP A 66 0.01 -17.79 8.10
CA ASP A 66 -1.04 -18.10 9.08
C ASP A 66 -1.85 -16.85 9.47
N GLU A 67 -1.43 -15.66 9.03
CA GLU A 67 -2.06 -14.38 9.36
C GLU A 67 -2.68 -13.74 8.12
N SER A 68 -3.94 -13.29 8.23
CA SER A 68 -4.51 -12.41 7.20
C SER A 68 -4.03 -10.98 7.43
N TRP A 69 -3.56 -10.35 6.36
CA TRP A 69 -3.08 -8.98 6.35
C TRP A 69 -3.93 -8.14 5.40
N TYR A 70 -4.29 -6.94 5.84
CA TYR A 70 -5.20 -6.05 5.13
C TYR A 70 -4.56 -4.69 4.89
N ILE A 71 -4.81 -4.11 3.72
CA ILE A 71 -4.69 -2.67 3.49
C ILE A 71 -6.07 -2.05 3.63
N ASN A 72 -6.18 -1.06 4.49
CA ASN A 72 -7.38 -0.25 4.59
C ASN A 72 -7.13 1.12 3.99
N LEU A 73 -8.18 1.64 3.36
CA LEU A 73 -8.27 3.04 2.95
C LEU A 73 -9.37 3.64 3.82
N VAL A 74 -8.99 4.49 4.77
CA VAL A 74 -9.91 5.04 5.78
C VAL A 74 -10.20 6.50 5.46
N PRO A 75 -11.44 6.89 5.14
CA PRO A 75 -11.77 8.30 4.88
C PRO A 75 -11.36 9.20 6.04
N THR A 76 -10.76 10.35 5.73
CA THR A 76 -10.59 11.40 6.75
C THR A 76 -11.95 12.00 7.11
N GLU A 77 -12.06 12.61 8.29
CA GLU A 77 -13.32 13.15 8.82
C GLU A 77 -14.03 14.11 7.86
N ASP A 78 -13.27 14.87 7.08
CA ASP A 78 -13.78 15.87 6.13
C ASP A 78 -13.88 15.38 4.67
N SER A 79 -13.64 14.09 4.42
CA SER A 79 -13.82 13.50 3.09
C SER A 79 -15.31 13.34 2.79
N THR A 80 -15.76 13.90 1.66
CA THR A 80 -17.15 13.81 1.21
C THR A 80 -17.37 12.71 0.17
N LEU A 81 -16.28 12.10 -0.30
CA LEU A 81 -16.27 10.99 -1.25
C LEU A 81 -15.60 9.75 -0.63
N PRO A 82 -16.02 8.52 -1.02
CA PRO A 82 -15.37 7.30 -0.56
C PRO A 82 -13.93 7.21 -1.07
N PRO A 83 -13.04 6.38 -0.50
CA PRO A 83 -11.71 6.17 -1.03
C PRO A 83 -11.74 5.56 -2.44
N LEU A 84 -10.65 5.72 -3.19
CA LEU A 84 -10.46 5.06 -4.49
C LEU A 84 -9.05 4.50 -4.57
N ILE A 85 -8.85 3.58 -5.50
CA ILE A 85 -7.53 3.08 -5.88
C ILE A 85 -7.52 2.88 -7.39
N ASN A 86 -6.48 3.35 -8.07
CA ASN A 86 -6.36 3.24 -9.54
C ASN A 86 -5.52 2.03 -9.93
N ALA A 87 -4.43 1.78 -9.21
CA ALA A 87 -3.56 0.64 -9.43
C ALA A 87 -2.90 0.18 -8.13
N PHE A 88 -2.53 -1.11 -8.10
CA PHE A 88 -1.87 -1.75 -6.98
C PHE A 88 -0.84 -2.75 -7.50
N GLU A 89 0.40 -2.61 -7.05
CA GLU A 89 1.51 -3.48 -7.42
C GLU A 89 2.05 -4.12 -6.15
N VAL A 90 2.18 -5.45 -6.16
CA VAL A 90 2.71 -6.23 -5.03
C VAL A 90 3.89 -7.05 -5.51
N PHE A 91 5.02 -6.90 -4.83
CA PHE A 91 6.25 -7.63 -5.10
C PHE A 91 6.65 -8.43 -3.87
N ILE A 92 6.86 -9.74 -4.04
CA ILE A 92 7.49 -10.58 -3.02
C ILE A 92 8.99 -10.42 -3.17
N ILE A 93 9.66 -9.94 -2.11
CA ILE A 93 11.10 -9.75 -2.12
C ILE A 93 11.76 -11.10 -1.83
N GLY A 94 12.42 -11.65 -2.85
CA GLY A 94 13.18 -12.90 -2.74
C GLY A 94 14.48 -12.74 -1.93
N ALA A 95 15.10 -13.87 -1.61
CA ALA A 95 16.40 -13.88 -0.96
C ALA A 95 17.45 -13.14 -1.81
N LYS A 96 18.39 -12.47 -1.14
CA LYS A 96 19.54 -11.83 -1.80
C LYS A 96 20.23 -12.85 -2.71
N LEU A 97 20.46 -12.46 -3.97
CA LEU A 97 21.20 -13.28 -4.91
C LEU A 97 22.63 -13.50 -4.37
N VAL A 98 23.00 -14.77 -4.17
CA VAL A 98 24.30 -15.19 -3.62
C VAL A 98 25.34 -15.54 -4.70
N LYS A 99 24.94 -15.57 -5.97
CA LYS A 99 25.86 -15.72 -7.11
C LYS A 99 25.79 -14.47 -7.98
N GLY A 100 26.90 -13.74 -8.04
CA GLY A 100 27.11 -12.70 -9.05
C GLY A 100 27.14 -13.30 -10.45
N THR A 101 26.84 -12.48 -11.45
CA THR A 101 26.91 -12.84 -12.88
C THR A 101 28.34 -13.03 -13.38
N ASN A 102 29.36 -12.66 -12.60
CA ASN A 102 30.76 -12.87 -12.91
C ASN A 102 31.41 -13.80 -11.87
N SER A 103 32.08 -14.86 -12.33
CA SER A 103 32.89 -15.75 -11.49
C SER A 103 34.30 -15.22 -11.22
N ASN A 104 34.65 -14.05 -11.77
CA ASN A 104 35.96 -13.39 -11.68
C ASN A 104 35.88 -11.96 -11.09
N ASP A 105 34.75 -11.57 -10.49
CA ASP A 105 34.67 -10.37 -9.64
C ASP A 105 35.18 -10.67 -8.22
#